data_AF-A0A7C3N017-F1
#
_entry.id   AF-A0A7C3N017-F1
#
_cell.length_a   1.000
_cell.length_b   1.000
_cell.length_c   1.000
_cell.angle_alpha   90.00
_cell.angle_beta   90.00
_cell.angle_gamma   90.00
#
_symmetry.space_group_name_H-M   'P 1'
#
loop_
_entity.id
_entity.type
_entity.pdbx_description
1 polymer ?
#
loop_
_entity_poly.entity_id
_entity_poly.type
_entity_poly.pdbx_seq_one_letter_code
_entity_poly.pdbx_strand_id
1 'polypeptide(L)'
;MANRMRWWRLPSTLLILLFVIGPLIEQWGSDGVFAYHDPESGDQGHPSTQVEPPDQTHPPSDPNRAKKGDDPIDVASGNFIHEQVDLLLRGRIPLQIKRTYNCQDMFEGPFGFGWTFTYQIALVEVKEGSETWVIISREGKRLHFKDNGDGTYTSPPGYFQTLVKTSGGWRLTEKTGQRHEFNTSGQFTAFIDRHGNAITLTYDGKGRLATVRDQGGRTLSFAYGSNNKVATITDPGGRIFTYGYNAKGNLTTFSDPAGNTIQYAYDDKNRMTR
;
A
#
# COMPACT_ATOMS: atom_id res chain seq x y z
N MET A 1 -31.38 42.95 -16.19
CA MET A 1 -30.83 43.09 -17.56
C MET A 1 -29.49 43.81 -17.46
N ALA A 2 -28.52 43.38 -18.28
CA ALA A 2 -27.08 43.71 -18.29
C ALA A 2 -26.77 45.22 -18.15
N ASN A 3 -25.58 45.70 -17.77
CA ASN A 3 -24.24 45.48 -18.34
C ASN A 3 -23.36 46.57 -17.65
N ARG A 4 -22.16 46.38 -17.10
CA ARG A 4 -20.83 46.38 -17.77
C ARG A 4 -19.81 46.69 -16.67
N MET A 5 -18.66 46.03 -16.66
CA MET A 5 -17.40 46.74 -16.37
C MET A 5 -16.28 46.09 -17.17
N ARG A 6 -15.62 46.92 -17.99
CA ARG A 6 -14.50 46.56 -18.87
C ARG A 6 -13.18 46.87 -18.15
N TRP A 7 -12.30 45.87 -18.18
CA TRP A 7 -10.83 45.88 -18.40
C TRP A 7 -9.98 47.09 -18.00
N TRP A 8 -8.86 46.82 -17.32
CA TRP A 8 -7.53 47.32 -17.70
C TRP A 8 -6.47 46.20 -17.54
N ARG A 9 -5.43 46.28 -18.36
CA ARG A 9 -4.41 45.25 -18.63
C ARG A 9 -3.01 45.90 -18.51
N LEU A 10 -2.02 45.07 -18.10
CA LEU A 10 -0.55 45.17 -18.33
C LEU A 10 0.28 46.10 -17.42
N PRO A 11 1.64 46.03 -17.45
CA PRO A 11 2.56 44.89 -17.33
C PRO A 11 3.72 45.21 -16.33
N SER A 12 4.74 44.35 -16.14
CA SER A 12 6.18 44.76 -16.12
C SER A 12 7.14 43.64 -15.73
N THR A 13 8.32 43.72 -16.34
CA THR A 13 9.46 42.81 -16.48
C THR A 13 10.58 43.01 -15.44
N LEU A 14 11.28 41.90 -15.13
CA LEU A 14 12.74 41.70 -15.02
C LEU A 14 13.63 42.61 -14.10
N LEU A 15 14.38 41.99 -13.18
CA LEU A 15 15.77 42.40 -12.89
C LEU A 15 16.63 41.22 -12.35
N ILE A 16 17.85 41.12 -12.89
CA ILE A 16 18.94 40.17 -12.62
C ILE A 16 19.78 40.69 -11.44
N LEU A 17 20.34 39.82 -10.59
CA LEU A 17 21.67 40.07 -9.99
C LEU A 17 22.43 38.75 -9.74
N LEU A 18 23.56 38.61 -10.45
CA LEU A 18 24.67 37.69 -10.19
C LEU A 18 25.55 38.27 -9.06
N PHE A 19 26.10 37.41 -8.20
CA PHE A 19 27.45 37.58 -7.67
C PHE A 19 28.14 36.21 -7.53
N VAL A 20 29.31 36.11 -8.17
CA VAL A 20 30.32 35.04 -8.08
C VAL A 20 31.50 35.63 -7.31
N ILE A 21 31.99 35.01 -6.24
CA ILE A 21 33.42 35.00 -5.85
C ILE A 21 33.71 33.75 -4.97
N GLY A 22 34.70 32.93 -5.35
CA GLY A 22 35.33 31.88 -4.51
C GLY A 22 36.60 32.40 -3.80
N PRO A 23 37.67 31.59 -3.63
CA PRO A 23 37.90 30.58 -2.58
C PRO A 23 39.20 30.85 -1.75
N LEU A 24 39.47 30.08 -0.67
CA LEU A 24 40.80 29.92 -0.02
C LEU A 24 40.77 28.70 0.93
N ILE A 25 41.40 27.53 0.67
CA ILE A 25 42.83 27.09 0.73
C ILE A 25 43.41 26.93 2.16
N GLU A 26 43.71 25.66 2.51
CA GLU A 26 44.83 25.01 3.26
C GLU A 26 45.34 25.61 4.61
N GLN A 27 46.01 24.94 5.57
CA GLN A 27 46.85 23.73 5.60
C GLN A 27 47.15 23.29 7.08
N TRP A 28 47.08 21.98 7.37
CA TRP A 28 48.03 21.05 8.07
C TRP A 28 48.69 21.26 9.47
N GLY A 29 48.88 20.10 10.14
CA GLY A 29 49.98 19.74 11.08
C GLY A 29 49.50 18.89 12.28
N SER A 30 49.55 17.54 12.25
CA SER A 30 50.62 16.60 12.72
C SER A 30 50.89 16.63 14.24
N ASP A 31 51.20 15.59 15.02
CA ASP A 31 51.30 14.11 14.94
C ASP A 31 51.61 13.64 16.38
N GLY A 32 51.41 12.35 16.71
CA GLY A 32 52.10 11.66 17.82
C GLY A 32 51.22 10.98 18.89
N VAL A 33 51.44 9.76 19.40
CA VAL A 33 52.08 8.48 19.00
C VAL A 33 51.69 7.41 20.07
N PHE A 34 51.45 6.18 19.60
CA PHE A 34 51.43 4.81 20.19
C PHE A 34 51.58 4.49 21.70
N ALA A 35 50.84 3.44 22.12
CA ALA A 35 51.36 2.30 22.90
C ALA A 35 50.54 1.01 22.69
N TYR A 36 51.22 -0.14 22.68
CA TYR A 36 50.77 -1.52 22.40
C TYR A 36 51.32 -2.45 23.51
N HIS A 37 50.61 -3.55 23.83
CA HIS A 37 51.07 -4.87 24.37
C HIS A 37 49.94 -5.54 25.20
N ASP A 38 49.76 -6.86 25.39
CA ASP A 38 49.86 -8.15 24.66
C ASP A 38 49.33 -9.22 25.68
N PRO A 39 48.76 -10.39 25.30
CA PRO A 39 48.01 -11.29 26.19
C PRO A 39 48.85 -12.46 26.72
N GLU A 40 48.47 -13.07 27.86
CA GLU A 40 48.85 -14.47 28.14
C GLU A 40 47.96 -15.19 29.18
N SER A 41 47.88 -16.50 28.97
CA SER A 41 47.04 -17.55 29.53
C SER A 41 47.42 -18.06 30.93
N GLY A 42 46.44 -18.61 31.65
CA GLY A 42 46.66 -19.45 32.83
C GLY A 42 45.51 -20.45 33.07
N ASP A 43 45.71 -21.68 32.57
CA ASP A 43 44.92 -22.88 32.84
C ASP A 43 45.35 -23.50 34.19
N GLN A 44 44.39 -23.88 35.05
CA GLN A 44 44.57 -24.80 36.18
C GLN A 44 43.22 -25.46 36.57
N GLY A 45 43.04 -26.74 36.21
CA GLY A 45 42.50 -27.74 37.16
C GLY A 45 41.23 -28.51 36.79
N HIS A 46 41.40 -29.74 36.28
CA HIS A 46 40.43 -30.84 36.37
C HIS A 46 40.83 -31.77 37.54
N PRO A 47 39.88 -32.40 38.28
CA PRO A 47 39.60 -33.82 38.03
C PRO A 47 38.11 -34.22 38.13
N SER A 48 37.75 -35.20 37.32
CA SER A 48 36.43 -35.82 37.12
C SER A 48 36.04 -36.82 38.21
N THR A 49 34.75 -36.85 38.61
CA THR A 49 34.02 -38.11 38.85
C THR A 49 32.50 -37.93 38.72
N GLN A 50 31.90 -38.79 37.88
CA GLN A 50 30.52 -39.32 37.88
C GLN A 50 29.61 -38.90 36.70
N VAL A 51 28.92 -39.92 36.20
CA VAL A 51 28.18 -40.04 34.93
C VAL A 51 26.68 -39.67 35.13
N GLU A 52 26.12 -38.97 34.12
CA GLU A 52 24.77 -38.41 33.82
C GLU A 52 23.45 -39.14 34.22
N PRO A 53 22.21 -38.60 33.95
CA PRO A 53 21.59 -37.22 33.95
C PRO A 53 20.21 -37.22 34.73
N PRO A 54 19.28 -36.21 34.78
CA PRO A 54 18.99 -35.11 33.83
C PRO A 54 18.63 -33.71 34.37
N ASP A 55 18.58 -32.79 33.40
CA ASP A 55 17.61 -31.69 33.25
C ASP A 55 18.08 -30.23 33.49
N GLN A 56 17.88 -29.45 32.43
CA GLN A 56 17.79 -27.98 32.25
C GLN A 56 18.89 -27.06 32.79
N THR A 57 19.49 -26.30 31.88
CA THR A 57 19.52 -24.83 31.96
C THR A 57 19.99 -24.23 30.62
N HIS A 58 19.05 -23.87 29.75
CA HIS A 58 19.29 -22.78 28.80
C HIS A 58 18.80 -21.47 29.43
N PRO A 59 19.49 -20.33 29.20
CA PRO A 59 19.10 -19.00 29.69
C PRO A 59 17.73 -18.60 29.13
N PRO A 60 17.00 -17.65 29.78
CA PRO A 60 15.60 -17.39 29.48
C PRO A 60 15.44 -17.04 28.00
N SER A 61 14.84 -17.98 27.27
CA SER A 61 14.36 -17.75 25.92
C SER A 61 13.47 -16.52 25.95
N ASP A 62 13.80 -15.53 25.13
CA ASP A 62 12.86 -14.48 24.73
C ASP A 62 11.50 -15.14 24.42
N PRO A 63 10.46 -14.90 25.22
CA PRO A 63 9.17 -15.58 25.09
C PRO A 63 8.47 -15.24 23.77
N ASN A 64 8.96 -14.26 23.02
CA ASN A 64 8.43 -13.86 21.72
C ASN A 64 9.22 -14.41 20.53
N ARG A 65 10.35 -15.10 20.74
CA ARG A 65 11.18 -15.60 19.64
C ARG A 65 10.64 -16.90 19.00
N ALA A 66 9.70 -17.58 19.65
CA ALA A 66 9.14 -18.86 19.19
C ALA A 66 7.64 -18.83 18.85
N LYS A 67 6.99 -17.66 18.79
CA LYS A 67 5.57 -17.51 18.42
C LYS A 67 5.34 -16.57 17.24
N LYS A 68 6.16 -16.67 16.20
CA LYS A 68 5.76 -16.20 14.86
C LYS A 68 4.98 -17.32 14.18
N GLY A 69 3.90 -17.75 14.84
CA GLY A 69 2.85 -18.57 14.26
C GLY A 69 1.85 -17.65 13.55
N ASP A 70 1.21 -18.18 12.53
CA ASP A 70 0.24 -17.52 11.65
C ASP A 70 -1.08 -17.17 12.37
N ASP A 71 -1.01 -16.48 13.52
CA ASP A 71 -2.17 -16.00 14.25
C ASP A 71 -2.63 -14.67 13.63
N PRO A 72 -3.87 -14.59 13.07
CA PRO A 72 -4.36 -13.40 12.38
C PRO A 72 -4.64 -12.22 13.32
N ILE A 73 -4.37 -12.37 14.63
CA ILE A 73 -4.64 -11.39 15.67
C ILE A 73 -3.32 -10.81 16.16
N ASP A 74 -3.14 -9.51 15.99
CA ASP A 74 -2.10 -8.77 16.69
C ASP A 74 -2.48 -8.70 18.18
N VAL A 75 -1.79 -9.49 19.00
CA VAL A 75 -2.03 -9.59 20.45
C VAL A 75 -1.80 -8.28 21.21
N ALA A 76 -1.07 -7.32 20.63
CA ALA A 76 -0.84 -6.02 21.25
C ALA A 76 -1.96 -5.01 20.96
N SER A 77 -2.59 -5.10 19.78
CA SER A 77 -3.63 -4.16 19.34
C SER A 77 -5.05 -4.75 19.30
N GLY A 78 -5.18 -6.07 19.45
CA GLY A 78 -6.43 -6.80 19.22
C GLY A 78 -6.90 -6.77 17.76
N ASN A 79 -6.05 -6.31 16.83
CA ASN A 79 -6.42 -6.21 15.44
C ASN A 79 -6.42 -7.58 14.78
N PHE A 80 -7.54 -7.93 14.15
CA PHE A 80 -7.69 -9.14 13.35
C PHE A 80 -7.59 -8.79 11.87
N ILE A 81 -6.61 -9.38 11.20
CA ILE A 81 -6.39 -9.25 9.76
C ILE A 81 -6.54 -10.62 9.12
N HIS A 82 -7.37 -10.71 8.08
CA HIS A 82 -7.56 -11.94 7.33
C HIS A 82 -7.38 -11.68 5.83
N GLU A 83 -6.54 -12.48 5.18
CA GLU A 83 -6.31 -12.38 3.74
C GLU A 83 -6.88 -13.61 3.02
N GLN A 84 -7.53 -13.36 1.88
CA GLN A 84 -8.04 -14.40 1.01
C GLN A 84 -7.66 -14.09 -0.44
N VAL A 85 -6.97 -15.04 -1.10
CA VAL A 85 -6.74 -14.98 -2.54
C VAL A 85 -7.86 -15.74 -3.23
N ASP A 86 -8.71 -15.01 -3.95
CA ASP A 86 -9.85 -15.59 -4.67
C ASP A 86 -9.43 -16.11 -6.04
N LEU A 87 -8.59 -15.33 -6.73
CA LEU A 87 -8.18 -15.58 -8.11
C LEU A 87 -6.72 -15.16 -8.30
N LEU A 88 -5.96 -16.00 -9.00
CA LEU A 88 -4.61 -15.71 -9.47
C LEU A 88 -4.41 -16.20 -10.91
N LEU A 89 -4.16 -15.27 -11.83
CA LEU A 89 -3.77 -15.56 -13.20
C LEU A 89 -2.30 -15.19 -13.41
N ARG A 90 -1.44 -16.20 -13.44
CA ARG A 90 0.00 -16.03 -13.66
C ARG A 90 0.28 -15.37 -15.02
N GLY A 91 1.24 -14.48 -15.06
CA GLY A 91 1.70 -13.79 -16.26
C GLY A 91 2.88 -12.87 -15.91
N ARG A 92 3.31 -12.02 -16.86
CA ARG A 92 4.41 -11.06 -16.62
C ARG A 92 4.14 -10.18 -15.40
N ILE A 93 2.93 -9.63 -15.36
CA ILE A 93 2.32 -9.11 -14.14
C ILE A 93 1.12 -10.02 -13.84
N PRO A 94 1.09 -10.71 -12.70
CA PRO A 94 -0.07 -11.54 -12.33
C PRO A 94 -1.32 -10.68 -12.14
N LEU A 95 -2.45 -11.14 -12.68
CA LEU A 95 -3.74 -10.57 -12.30
C LEU A 95 -4.22 -11.34 -11.07
N GLN A 96 -4.39 -10.63 -9.95
CA GLN A 96 -4.81 -11.25 -8.68
C GLN A 96 -5.99 -10.50 -8.08
N ILE A 97 -6.93 -11.25 -7.53
CA ILE A 97 -7.92 -10.74 -6.57
C ILE A 97 -7.54 -11.31 -5.21
N LYS A 98 -6.88 -10.48 -4.41
CA LYS A 98 -6.66 -10.73 -2.98
C LYS A 98 -7.50 -9.74 -2.20
N ARG A 99 -8.30 -10.25 -1.27
CA ARG A 99 -9.08 -9.46 -0.32
C ARG A 99 -8.37 -9.49 1.03
N THR A 100 -8.33 -8.35 1.71
CA THR A 100 -7.77 -8.21 3.04
C THR A 100 -8.84 -7.58 3.94
N TYR A 101 -9.28 -8.34 4.94
CA TYR A 101 -10.13 -7.88 6.02
C TYR A 101 -9.27 -7.27 7.12
N ASN A 102 -9.69 -6.14 7.68
CA ASN A 102 -9.08 -5.52 8.85
C ASN A 102 -10.18 -5.09 9.82
N CYS A 103 -10.21 -5.65 11.03
CA CYS A 103 -11.29 -5.39 12.00
C CYS A 103 -11.29 -3.96 12.57
N GLN A 104 -10.20 -3.21 12.40
CA GLN A 104 -10.10 -1.81 12.81
C GLN A 104 -10.40 -0.81 11.69
N ASP A 105 -10.46 -1.24 10.43
CA ASP A 105 -10.81 -0.39 9.28
C ASP A 105 -12.20 -0.75 8.74
N MET A 106 -13.25 -0.31 9.42
CA MET A 106 -14.65 -0.57 9.02
C MET A 106 -15.13 0.29 7.83
N PHE A 107 -14.23 0.63 6.91
CA PHE A 107 -14.62 1.21 5.63
C PHE A 107 -15.51 0.24 4.83
N GLU A 108 -16.57 0.76 4.22
CA GLU A 108 -17.51 -0.03 3.44
C GLU A 108 -17.08 -0.10 1.96
N GLY A 109 -16.28 -1.11 1.61
CA GLY A 109 -15.79 -1.31 0.25
C GLY A 109 -16.75 -2.05 -0.67
N PRO A 110 -16.32 -2.36 -1.91
CA PRO A 110 -17.06 -3.20 -2.86
C PRO A 110 -17.32 -4.63 -2.37
N PHE A 111 -16.54 -5.10 -1.38
CA PHE A 111 -16.72 -6.39 -0.71
C PHE A 111 -17.35 -6.28 0.69
N GLY A 112 -17.90 -5.11 1.05
CA GLY A 112 -18.52 -4.87 2.36
C GLY A 112 -17.56 -4.26 3.37
N PHE A 113 -18.03 -4.17 4.62
CA PHE A 113 -17.29 -3.56 5.74
C PHE A 113 -16.00 -4.32 6.05
N GLY A 114 -14.91 -3.58 6.27
CA GLY A 114 -13.63 -4.16 6.67
C GLY A 114 -12.79 -4.71 5.54
N TRP A 115 -13.35 -4.84 4.34
CA TRP A 115 -12.68 -5.46 3.21
C TRP A 115 -12.07 -4.43 2.27
N THR A 116 -10.78 -4.61 2.00
CA THR A 116 -10.07 -4.00 0.87
C THR A 116 -9.63 -5.10 -0.09
N PHE A 117 -9.24 -4.74 -1.31
CA PHE A 117 -8.69 -5.71 -2.26
C PHE A 117 -7.59 -5.11 -3.13
N THR A 118 -6.88 -5.96 -3.87
CA THR A 118 -5.67 -5.64 -4.68
C THR A 118 -5.77 -4.34 -5.48
N TYR A 119 -6.92 -4.04 -6.08
CA TYR A 119 -7.10 -2.87 -6.95
C TYR A 119 -7.91 -1.74 -6.32
N GLN A 120 -8.18 -1.81 -5.02
CA GLN A 120 -8.83 -0.73 -4.26
C GLN A 120 -7.82 0.32 -3.85
N ILE A 121 -7.25 0.99 -4.86
CA ILE A 121 -6.33 2.10 -4.69
C ILE A 121 -7.09 3.37 -5.08
N ALA A 122 -7.09 4.35 -4.20
CA ALA A 122 -7.77 5.62 -4.42
C ALA A 122 -6.90 6.79 -3.99
N LEU A 123 -7.02 7.89 -4.73
CA LEU A 123 -6.38 9.16 -4.47
C LEU A 123 -7.45 10.20 -4.19
N VAL A 124 -7.31 10.97 -3.12
CA VAL A 124 -8.20 12.11 -2.83
C VAL A 124 -7.38 13.37 -2.57
N GLU A 125 -7.83 14.49 -3.13
CA GLU A 125 -7.28 15.82 -2.83
C GLU A 125 -8.08 16.41 -1.66
N VAL A 126 -7.38 16.87 -0.62
CA VAL A 126 -7.96 17.43 0.60
C VAL A 126 -7.38 18.82 0.82
N LYS A 127 -8.24 19.79 1.15
CA LYS A 127 -7.82 21.15 1.51
C LYS A 127 -8.02 21.40 2.99
N GLU A 128 -6.96 21.82 3.66
CA GLU A 128 -6.95 22.16 5.08
C GLU A 128 -6.40 23.59 5.24
N GLY A 129 -7.31 24.56 5.37
CA GLY A 129 -6.96 25.98 5.35
C GLY A 129 -6.34 26.38 4.00
N SER A 130 -5.12 26.89 4.02
CA SER A 130 -4.35 27.25 2.81
C SER A 130 -3.56 26.08 2.23
N GLU A 131 -3.45 24.96 2.95
CA GLU A 131 -2.68 23.81 2.51
C GLU A 131 -3.54 22.83 1.72
N THR A 132 -2.95 22.22 0.70
CA THR A 132 -3.56 21.15 -0.08
C THR A 132 -2.74 19.87 0.10
N TRP A 133 -3.44 18.76 0.29
CA TRP A 133 -2.88 17.44 0.49
C TRP A 133 -3.45 16.48 -0.53
N VAL A 134 -2.66 15.49 -0.92
CA VAL A 134 -3.13 14.32 -1.66
C VAL A 134 -2.95 13.10 -0.78
N ILE A 135 -4.04 12.37 -0.55
CA ILE A 135 -4.04 11.14 0.24
C ILE A 135 -4.24 9.96 -0.69
N ILE A 136 -3.26 9.06 -0.73
CA ILE A 136 -3.37 7.79 -1.47
C ILE A 136 -3.66 6.67 -0.48
N SER A 137 -4.82 6.04 -0.62
CA SER A 137 -5.22 4.86 0.14
C SER A 137 -4.88 3.60 -0.65
N ARG A 138 -4.08 2.70 -0.08
CA ARG A 138 -3.72 1.39 -0.66
C ARG A 138 -3.29 0.41 0.42
N GLU A 139 -3.67 -0.85 0.29
CA GLU A 139 -3.18 -1.95 1.16
C GLU A 139 -3.34 -1.63 2.66
N GLY A 140 -4.45 -1.01 3.07
CA GLY A 140 -4.70 -0.61 4.46
C GLY A 140 -3.83 0.55 4.97
N LYS A 141 -3.12 1.26 4.09
CA LYS A 141 -2.30 2.43 4.41
C LYS A 141 -2.84 3.68 3.73
N ARG A 142 -2.61 4.84 4.36
CA ARG A 142 -2.85 6.16 3.80
C ARG A 142 -1.54 6.93 3.73
N LEU A 143 -1.20 7.40 2.53
CA LEU A 143 0.01 8.15 2.26
C LEU A 143 -0.37 9.60 2.01
N HIS A 144 0.10 10.50 2.86
CA HIS A 144 -0.23 11.92 2.83
C HIS A 144 0.89 12.69 2.12
N PHE A 145 0.56 13.29 0.98
CA PHE A 145 1.48 14.07 0.17
C PHE A 145 1.11 15.55 0.25
N LYS A 146 2.05 16.40 0.65
CA LYS A 146 1.83 17.86 0.69
C LYS A 146 1.98 18.43 -0.72
N ASP A 147 1.00 19.19 -1.19
CA ASP A 147 1.09 19.91 -2.45
C ASP A 147 2.08 21.08 -2.33
N ASN A 148 3.03 21.16 -3.26
CA ASN A 148 4.04 22.21 -3.30
C ASN A 148 3.60 23.42 -4.15
N GLY A 149 2.46 23.33 -4.85
CA GLY A 149 1.89 24.40 -5.68
C GLY A 149 2.45 24.47 -7.12
N ASP A 150 3.39 23.61 -7.47
CA ASP A 150 4.02 23.51 -8.81
C ASP A 150 3.64 22.21 -9.55
N GLY A 151 2.71 21.43 -8.99
CA GLY A 151 2.32 20.12 -9.50
C GLY A 151 3.21 18.97 -9.01
N THR A 152 4.20 19.25 -8.15
CA THR A 152 4.93 18.24 -7.39
C THR A 152 4.38 18.12 -5.97
N TYR A 153 4.69 17.00 -5.32
CA TYR A 153 4.25 16.77 -3.95
C TYR A 153 5.37 16.22 -3.07
N THR A 154 5.39 16.66 -1.81
CA THR A 154 6.30 16.17 -0.79
C THR A 154 5.76 14.89 -0.17
N SER A 155 6.55 13.80 -0.20
CA SER A 155 6.19 12.51 0.39
C SER A 155 6.24 12.53 1.91
N PRO A 156 5.51 11.63 2.60
CA PRO A 156 5.67 11.47 4.04
C PRO A 156 7.09 11.01 4.40
N PRO A 157 7.60 11.33 5.60
CA PRO A 157 8.90 10.84 6.08
C PRO A 157 9.02 9.32 5.97
N GLY A 158 10.18 8.85 5.51
CA GLY A 158 10.44 7.42 5.30
C GLY A 158 9.92 6.85 3.97
N TYR A 159 9.17 7.63 3.18
CA TYR A 159 8.72 7.25 1.85
C TYR A 159 9.49 7.99 0.76
N PHE A 160 10.00 7.24 -0.22
CA PHE A 160 10.87 7.73 -1.30
C PHE A 160 10.17 7.75 -2.66
N GLN A 161 8.86 7.56 -2.67
CA GLN A 161 8.02 7.61 -3.86
C GLN A 161 7.74 9.07 -4.25
N THR A 162 7.68 9.35 -5.53
CA THR A 162 7.41 10.69 -6.07
C THR A 162 6.01 10.73 -6.64
N LEU A 163 5.23 11.73 -6.25
CA LEU A 163 3.92 12.01 -6.82
C LEU A 163 4.01 13.28 -7.66
N VAL A 164 3.42 13.24 -8.86
CA VAL A 164 3.31 14.41 -9.76
C VAL A 164 1.90 14.51 -10.32
N LYS A 165 1.42 15.75 -10.49
CA LYS A 165 0.18 16.06 -11.22
C LYS A 165 0.48 16.03 -12.72
N THR A 166 -0.40 15.41 -13.49
CA THR A 166 -0.31 15.30 -14.95
C THR A 166 -1.57 15.88 -15.58
N SER A 167 -1.60 16.02 -16.91
CA SER A 167 -2.82 16.43 -17.62
C SER A 167 -3.98 15.44 -17.45
N GLY A 168 -3.67 14.16 -17.22
CA GLY A 168 -4.66 13.09 -17.06
C GLY A 168 -5.07 12.80 -15.61
N GLY A 169 -4.49 13.48 -14.62
CA GLY A 169 -4.69 13.20 -13.19
C GLY A 169 -3.37 13.20 -12.44
N TRP A 170 -2.95 12.04 -11.89
CA TRP A 170 -1.72 11.93 -11.11
C TRP A 170 -0.91 10.70 -11.45
N ARG A 171 0.40 10.78 -11.22
CA ARG A 171 1.33 9.66 -11.35
C ARG A 171 2.16 9.52 -10.07
N LEU A 172 2.04 8.38 -9.42
CA LEU A 172 2.91 7.96 -8.32
C LEU A 172 4.00 7.06 -8.88
N THR A 173 5.26 7.44 -8.70
CA THR A 173 6.43 6.64 -9.08
C THR A 173 7.10 6.11 -7.82
N GLU A 174 7.18 4.80 -7.72
CA GLU A 174 7.88 4.10 -6.64
C GLU A 174 9.39 4.29 -6.76
N LYS A 175 10.12 4.15 -5.64
CA LYS A 175 11.59 4.16 -5.63
C LYS A 175 12.19 3.13 -6.61
N THR A 176 11.48 2.04 -6.86
CA THR A 176 11.88 0.95 -7.76
C THR A 176 11.62 1.23 -9.25
N GLY A 177 11.01 2.38 -9.58
CA GLY A 177 10.66 2.79 -10.94
C GLY A 177 9.29 2.32 -11.44
N GLN A 178 8.55 1.56 -10.62
CA GLN A 178 7.16 1.20 -10.91
C GLN A 178 6.26 2.44 -10.82
N ARG A 179 5.20 2.48 -11.62
CA ARG A 179 4.29 3.62 -11.69
C ARG A 179 2.84 3.21 -11.46
N HIS A 180 2.12 4.07 -10.75
CA HIS A 180 0.68 4.02 -10.58
C HIS A 180 0.09 5.29 -11.18
N GLU A 181 -0.83 5.14 -12.12
CA GLU A 181 -1.53 6.24 -12.75
C GLU A 181 -2.94 6.39 -12.16
N PHE A 182 -3.38 7.63 -11.99
CA PHE A 182 -4.70 7.99 -11.49
C PHE A 182 -5.35 8.97 -12.44
N ASN A 183 -6.66 8.85 -12.66
CA ASN A 183 -7.42 9.83 -13.42
C ASN A 183 -7.69 11.11 -12.60
N THR A 184 -8.30 12.11 -13.22
CA THR A 184 -8.68 13.39 -12.57
C THR A 184 -9.70 13.25 -11.45
N SER A 185 -10.44 12.13 -11.40
CA SER A 185 -11.33 11.78 -10.29
C SER A 185 -10.63 11.01 -9.16
N GLY A 186 -9.32 10.80 -9.26
CA GLY A 186 -8.53 10.09 -8.25
C GLY A 186 -8.66 8.57 -8.29
N GLN A 187 -9.27 8.01 -9.34
CA GLN A 187 -9.40 6.57 -9.52
C GLN A 187 -8.12 5.98 -10.12
N PHE A 188 -7.71 4.81 -9.63
CA PHE A 188 -6.52 4.10 -10.09
C PHE A 188 -6.71 3.47 -11.47
N THR A 189 -5.98 3.94 -12.48
CA THR A 189 -6.20 3.54 -13.88
C THR A 189 -5.14 2.63 -14.46
N ALA A 190 -3.92 2.64 -13.91
CA ALA A 190 -2.88 1.74 -14.38
C ALA A 190 -1.78 1.46 -13.37
N PHE A 191 -1.30 0.22 -13.35
CA PHE A 191 0.01 -0.15 -12.82
C PHE A 191 0.97 -0.40 -13.98
N ILE A 192 2.17 0.16 -13.92
CA ILE A 192 3.21 -0.05 -14.93
C ILE A 192 4.49 -0.47 -14.20
N ASP A 193 5.02 -1.64 -14.54
CA ASP A 193 6.28 -2.10 -13.94
C ASP A 193 7.50 -1.37 -14.55
N ARG A 194 8.68 -1.63 -13.98
CA ARG A 194 9.95 -1.02 -14.45
C ARG A 194 10.34 -1.43 -15.88
N HIS A 195 9.75 -2.48 -16.42
CA HIS A 195 9.99 -2.98 -17.78
C HIS A 195 8.94 -2.47 -18.78
N GLY A 196 8.01 -1.61 -18.34
CA GLY A 196 6.95 -1.06 -19.17
C GLY A 196 5.76 -2.00 -19.38
N ASN A 197 5.72 -3.17 -18.72
CA ASN A 197 4.53 -4.00 -18.73
C ASN A 197 3.43 -3.30 -17.92
N ALA A 198 2.18 -3.40 -18.38
CA ALA A 198 1.07 -2.68 -17.76
C ALA A 198 -0.13 -3.56 -17.41
N ILE A 199 -0.80 -3.19 -16.32
CA ILE A 199 -2.19 -3.52 -16.01
C ILE A 199 -2.99 -2.23 -16.10
N THR A 200 -4.12 -2.24 -16.80
CA THR A 200 -5.04 -1.11 -16.90
C THR A 200 -6.39 -1.45 -16.29
N LEU A 201 -7.04 -0.42 -15.75
CA LEU A 201 -8.32 -0.52 -15.07
C LEU A 201 -9.33 0.41 -15.74
N THR A 202 -10.57 -0.05 -15.88
CA THR A 202 -11.67 0.78 -16.37
C THR A 202 -12.79 0.83 -15.34
N TYR A 203 -13.61 1.87 -15.42
CA TYR A 203 -14.70 2.11 -14.49
C TYR A 203 -16.02 2.26 -15.23
N ASP A 204 -17.10 1.81 -14.60
CA ASP A 204 -18.46 1.98 -15.13
C ASP A 204 -18.98 3.42 -14.93
N GLY A 205 -20.16 3.71 -15.47
CA GLY A 205 -20.78 5.05 -15.35
C GLY A 205 -21.13 5.47 -13.91
N LYS A 206 -21.01 4.56 -12.92
CA LYS A 206 -21.18 4.84 -11.49
C LYS A 206 -19.83 4.97 -10.78
N GLY A 207 -18.72 4.95 -11.50
CA GLY A 207 -17.37 5.06 -10.95
C GLY A 207 -16.86 3.77 -10.27
N ARG A 208 -17.45 2.62 -10.55
CA ARG A 208 -17.07 1.33 -9.97
C ARG A 208 -16.15 0.57 -10.92
N LEU A 209 -15.20 -0.19 -10.39
CA LEU A 209 -14.22 -0.92 -11.19
C LEU A 209 -14.94 -1.91 -12.12
N ALA A 210 -14.87 -1.71 -13.42
CA ALA A 210 -15.54 -2.55 -14.41
C ALA A 210 -14.62 -3.66 -14.92
N THR A 211 -13.37 -3.33 -15.26
CA THR A 211 -12.41 -4.29 -15.76
C THR A 211 -11.00 -4.07 -15.23
N VAL A 212 -10.24 -5.14 -15.11
CA VAL A 212 -8.78 -5.12 -14.96
C VAL A 212 -8.16 -5.93 -16.08
N ARG A 213 -7.29 -5.32 -16.90
CA ARG A 213 -6.75 -5.94 -18.10
C ARG A 213 -5.23 -5.84 -18.12
N ASP A 214 -4.55 -6.94 -18.43
CA ASP A 214 -3.12 -6.89 -18.69
C ASP A 214 -2.80 -6.51 -20.15
N GLN A 215 -1.54 -6.21 -20.43
CA GLN A 215 -1.09 -5.92 -21.79
C GLN A 215 -1.30 -7.07 -22.79
N GLY A 216 -1.38 -8.32 -22.32
CA GLY A 216 -1.64 -9.50 -23.14
C GLY A 216 -3.12 -9.70 -23.50
N GLY A 217 -4.00 -8.87 -22.95
CA GLY A 217 -5.44 -8.89 -23.18
C GLY A 217 -6.25 -9.77 -22.25
N ARG A 218 -5.61 -10.42 -21.27
CA ARG A 218 -6.31 -11.14 -20.21
C ARG A 218 -7.06 -10.11 -19.38
N THR A 219 -8.38 -10.28 -19.28
CA THR A 219 -9.27 -9.33 -18.63
C THR A 219 -10.06 -10.02 -17.51
N LEU A 220 -10.07 -9.39 -16.34
CA LEU A 220 -11.05 -9.64 -15.28
C LEU A 220 -12.20 -8.66 -15.44
N SER A 221 -13.42 -9.16 -15.39
CA SER A 221 -14.64 -8.35 -15.48
C SER A 221 -15.43 -8.43 -14.18
N PHE A 222 -15.89 -7.29 -13.69
CA PHE A 222 -16.61 -7.18 -12.43
C PHE A 222 -18.08 -6.86 -12.72
N ALA A 223 -18.99 -7.63 -12.11
CA ALA A 223 -20.41 -7.32 -12.11
C ALA A 223 -20.86 -6.99 -10.68
N TYR A 224 -21.81 -6.07 -10.58
CA TYR A 224 -22.29 -5.56 -9.29
C TYR A 224 -23.76 -5.88 -9.09
N GLY A 225 -24.12 -6.21 -7.85
CA GLY A 225 -25.51 -6.40 -7.44
C GLY A 225 -26.26 -5.08 -7.22
N SER A 226 -27.55 -5.20 -6.86
CA SER A 226 -28.41 -4.06 -6.51
C SER A 226 -27.94 -3.29 -5.27
N ASN A 227 -27.24 -3.98 -4.36
CA ASN A 227 -26.61 -3.44 -3.15
C ASN A 227 -25.29 -2.69 -3.43
N ASN A 228 -24.94 -2.48 -4.71
CA ASN A 228 -23.71 -1.82 -5.13
C ASN A 228 -22.41 -2.54 -4.71
N LYS A 229 -22.48 -3.83 -4.37
CA LYS A 229 -21.33 -4.70 -4.07
C LYS A 229 -20.99 -5.58 -5.27
N VAL A 230 -19.75 -6.07 -5.31
CA VAL A 230 -19.31 -7.00 -6.36
C VAL A 230 -20.11 -8.29 -6.22
N ALA A 231 -20.95 -8.62 -7.20
CA ALA A 231 -21.71 -9.86 -7.21
C ALA A 231 -20.88 -10.99 -7.84
N THR A 232 -20.18 -10.69 -8.93
CA THR A 232 -19.32 -11.66 -9.61
C THR A 232 -18.05 -11.04 -10.15
N ILE A 233 -17.02 -11.88 -10.25
CA ILE A 233 -15.83 -11.62 -11.06
C ILE A 233 -15.71 -12.73 -12.09
N THR A 234 -15.55 -12.35 -13.36
CA THR A 234 -15.34 -13.29 -14.46
C THR A 234 -13.91 -13.18 -14.96
N ASP A 235 -13.25 -14.31 -15.10
CA ASP A 235 -11.88 -14.38 -15.61
C ASP A 235 -11.85 -14.49 -17.16
N PRO A 236 -10.66 -14.42 -17.80
CA PRO A 236 -10.56 -14.49 -19.26
C PRO A 236 -11.01 -15.84 -19.85
N GLY A 237 -11.05 -16.90 -19.05
CA GLY A 237 -11.54 -18.22 -19.45
C GLY A 237 -13.05 -18.39 -19.27
N GLY A 238 -13.76 -17.34 -18.84
CA GLY A 238 -15.20 -17.40 -18.58
C GLY A 238 -15.56 -18.04 -17.24
N ARG A 239 -14.59 -18.29 -16.37
CA ARG A 239 -14.84 -18.83 -15.03
C ARG A 239 -15.39 -17.73 -14.12
N ILE A 240 -16.45 -18.03 -13.38
CA ILE A 240 -17.19 -17.05 -12.58
C ILE A 240 -16.97 -17.33 -11.09
N PHE A 241 -16.52 -16.30 -10.39
CA PHE A 241 -16.40 -16.24 -8.94
C PHE A 241 -17.57 -15.44 -8.40
N THR A 242 -18.25 -15.93 -7.37
CA THR A 242 -19.48 -15.31 -6.85
C THR A 242 -19.33 -14.90 -5.39
N TYR A 243 -20.03 -13.81 -5.03
CA TYR A 243 -19.96 -13.20 -3.71
C TYR A 243 -21.38 -12.93 -3.18
N GLY A 244 -21.66 -13.42 -1.98
CA GLY A 244 -22.94 -13.24 -1.30
C GLY A 244 -22.82 -12.27 -0.12
N TYR A 245 -23.93 -11.58 0.18
CA TYR A 245 -23.98 -10.54 1.21
C TYR A 245 -25.24 -10.67 2.06
N ASN A 246 -25.15 -10.27 3.33
CA ASN A 246 -26.32 -10.09 4.18
C ASN A 246 -26.98 -8.71 3.96
N ALA A 247 -28.09 -8.46 4.64
CA ALA A 247 -28.85 -7.20 4.54
C ALA A 247 -28.06 -5.97 5.03
N LYS A 248 -27.04 -6.15 5.88
CA LYS A 248 -26.13 -5.08 6.33
C LYS A 248 -25.01 -4.79 5.32
N GLY A 249 -24.92 -5.56 4.22
CA GLY A 249 -23.87 -5.41 3.22
C GLY A 249 -22.55 -6.09 3.59
N ASN A 250 -22.51 -6.92 4.66
CA ASN A 250 -21.35 -7.75 4.95
C ASN A 250 -21.32 -8.93 4.00
N LEU A 251 -20.15 -9.20 3.45
CA LEU A 251 -19.90 -10.38 2.62
C LEU A 251 -20.04 -11.64 3.47
N THR A 252 -21.00 -12.51 3.17
CA THR A 252 -21.24 -13.76 3.89
C THR A 252 -20.74 -14.99 3.17
N THR A 253 -20.58 -14.94 1.84
CA THR A 253 -20.10 -16.08 1.06
C THR A 253 -19.18 -15.67 -0.06
N PHE A 254 -18.20 -16.52 -0.36
CA PHE A 254 -17.42 -16.52 -1.58
C PHE A 254 -17.45 -17.93 -2.16
N SER A 255 -17.78 -18.07 -3.44
CA SER A 255 -17.71 -19.36 -4.13
C SER A 255 -16.83 -19.27 -5.38
N ASP A 256 -15.95 -20.24 -5.53
CA ASP A 256 -15.11 -20.39 -6.71
C ASP A 256 -15.85 -21.14 -7.85
N PRO A 257 -15.31 -21.14 -9.08
CA PRO A 257 -15.92 -21.84 -10.22
C PRO A 257 -16.00 -23.36 -10.08
N ALA A 258 -15.26 -23.95 -9.15
CA ALA A 258 -15.27 -25.38 -8.87
C ALA A 258 -16.34 -25.75 -7.81
N GLY A 259 -17.03 -24.76 -7.24
CA GLY A 259 -18.07 -24.94 -6.23
C GLY A 259 -17.55 -24.90 -4.79
N ASN A 260 -16.24 -24.67 -4.58
CA ASN A 260 -15.71 -24.49 -3.23
C ASN A 260 -16.25 -23.18 -2.66
N THR A 261 -16.78 -23.23 -1.45
CA THR A 261 -17.41 -22.07 -0.81
C THR A 261 -16.78 -21.77 0.54
N ILE A 262 -16.44 -20.50 0.76
CA ILE A 262 -16.04 -19.94 2.04
C ILE A 262 -17.22 -19.15 2.59
N GLN A 263 -17.51 -19.31 3.88
CA GLN A 263 -18.55 -18.58 4.59
C GLN A 263 -17.95 -17.70 5.67
N TYR A 264 -18.53 -16.53 5.85
CA TYR A 264 -18.14 -15.55 6.87
C TYR A 264 -19.34 -15.19 7.74
N ALA A 265 -19.13 -15.03 9.04
CA ALA A 265 -20.11 -14.54 10.00
C ALA A 265 -19.65 -13.23 10.64
N TYR A 266 -20.63 -12.42 11.06
CA TYR A 266 -20.37 -11.10 11.61
C TYR A 266 -21.23 -10.86 12.86
N ASP A 267 -20.72 -10.06 13.77
CA ASP A 267 -21.49 -9.52 14.87
C ASP A 267 -22.37 -8.32 14.44
N ASP A 268 -23.11 -7.77 15.39
CA ASP A 268 -24.01 -6.64 15.10
C ASP A 268 -23.31 -5.35 14.68
N LYS A 269 -22.01 -5.24 14.95
CA LYS A 269 -21.15 -4.11 14.62
C LYS A 269 -20.35 -4.35 13.32
N ASN A 270 -20.74 -5.33 12.52
CA ASN A 270 -20.09 -5.71 11.26
C ASN A 270 -18.65 -6.21 11.41
N ARG A 271 -18.30 -6.74 12.59
CA ARG A 271 -16.99 -7.35 12.83
C ARG A 271 -17.07 -8.85 12.58
N MET A 272 -16.10 -9.39 11.85
CA MET A 272 -16.04 -10.82 11.53
C MET A 272 -15.89 -11.65 12.81
N THR A 273 -16.66 -12.73 12.91
CA THR A 273 -16.65 -13.68 14.05
C THR A 273 -16.31 -15.11 13.62
N ARG A 274 -16.42 -15.42 12.32
CA ARG A 274 -16.08 -16.71 11.72
C ARG A 274 -15.82 -16.54 10.23
#